data_AF-A0A919AQV6-F1
#
_entry.id   AF-A0A919AQV6-F1
#
_cell.length_a   1.000
_cell.length_b   1.000
_cell.length_c   1.000
_cell.angle_alpha   90.00
_cell.angle_beta   90.00
_cell.angle_gamma   90.00
#
_symmetry.space_group_name_H-M   'P 1'
#
loop_
_entity.id
_entity.type
_entity.pdbx_description
1 polymer ?
#
loop_
_entity_poly.entity_id
_entity_poly.type
_entity_poly.pdbx_seq_one_letter_code
_entity_poly.pdbx_strand_id
1 'polypeptide(L)'
;MQSYDKIRIGGLAALYAALAALGLLLGFATLQFWPAVSESKGSLLVLGLAFSCVVMFIINARTAWQFFQYFKKDQKVPTAMMPFAIAAAVLYLASSVFAA
;
A
#
# COMPACT_ATOMS: atom_id res chain seq x y z
N MET A 1 -5.91 9.95 29.10
CA MET A 1 -6.03 8.85 28.12
C MET A 1 -6.35 9.31 26.68
N GLN A 2 -7.07 10.43 26.45
CA GLN A 2 -7.45 10.88 25.10
C GLN A 2 -6.28 11.26 24.16
N SER A 3 -5.15 11.78 24.66
CA SER A 3 -4.05 12.25 23.79
C SER A 3 -3.28 11.13 23.09
N TYR A 4 -3.16 9.95 23.73
CA TYR A 4 -2.46 8.79 23.14
C TYR A 4 -3.22 8.20 21.95
N ASP A 5 -4.56 8.22 21.99
CA ASP A 5 -5.39 7.73 20.89
C ASP A 5 -5.27 8.63 19.65
N LYS A 6 -5.15 9.96 19.83
CA LYS A 6 -4.98 10.90 18.71
C LYS A 6 -3.64 10.71 17.99
N ILE A 7 -2.55 10.54 18.75
CA ILE A 7 -1.21 10.27 18.18
C ILE A 7 -1.23 8.94 17.42
N ARG A 8 -1.85 7.91 17.99
CA ARG A 8 -1.97 6.59 17.35
C ARG A 8 -2.77 6.65 16.04
N ILE A 9 -3.92 7.32 16.03
CA ILE A 9 -4.77 7.45 14.84
C ILE A 9 -4.06 8.29 13.76
N GLY A 10 -3.42 9.40 14.14
CA GLY A 10 -2.63 10.22 13.23
C GLY A 10 -1.44 9.45 12.65
N GLY A 11 -0.74 8.67 13.48
CA GLY A 11 0.34 7.79 13.05
C GLY A 11 -0.12 6.72 12.07
N LEU A 12 -1.26 6.07 12.34
CA LEU A 12 -1.86 5.09 11.42
C LEU A 12 -2.27 5.74 10.09
N ALA A 13 -2.88 6.93 10.13
CA ALA A 13 -3.24 7.66 8.91
C ALA A 13 -2.00 7.97 8.04
N ALA A 14 -0.93 8.48 8.66
CA ALA A 14 0.33 8.75 7.99
C ALA A 14 0.98 7.48 7.42
N LEU A 15 0.93 6.38 8.17
CA LEU A 15 1.46 5.08 7.75
C LEU A 15 0.72 4.53 6.52
N TYR A 16 -0.62 4.55 6.52
CA TYR A 16 -1.38 4.14 5.34
C TYR A 16 -1.15 5.06 4.14
N ALA A 17 -1.00 6.37 4.37
CA ALA A 17 -0.65 7.30 3.28
C ALA A 17 0.74 6.96 2.69
N ALA A 18 1.73 6.64 3.53
CA ALA A 18 3.04 6.20 3.09
C ALA A 18 2.98 4.87 2.32
N LEU A 19 2.18 3.90 2.79
CA LEU A 19 1.95 2.64 2.07
C LEU A 19 1.26 2.87 0.72
N ALA A 20 0.32 3.82 0.64
CA ALA A 20 -0.30 4.18 -0.63
C ALA A 20 0.73 4.75 -1.60
N ALA A 21 1.56 5.70 -1.15
CA ALA A 21 2.64 6.25 -1.95
C ALA A 21 3.65 5.19 -2.40
N LEU A 22 3.99 4.24 -1.52
CA LEU A 22 4.85 3.10 -1.85
C LEU A 22 4.24 2.23 -2.95
N GLY A 23 2.94 1.94 -2.88
CA GLY A 23 2.22 1.20 -3.93
C GLY A 23 2.29 1.90 -5.29
N LEU A 24 2.16 3.23 -5.33
CA LEU A 24 2.34 4.01 -6.56
C LEU A 24 3.76 3.91 -7.10
N LEU A 25 4.77 4.10 -6.24
CA LEU A 25 6.18 4.02 -6.65
C LEU A 25 6.53 2.63 -7.18
N LEU A 26 6.07 1.57 -6.52
CA LEU A 26 6.25 0.19 -6.98
C LEU A 26 5.54 -0.07 -8.29
N GLY A 27 4.30 0.42 -8.46
CA GLY A 27 3.58 0.32 -9.73
C GLY A 27 4.32 1.01 -10.87
N PHE A 28 4.85 2.21 -10.61
CA PHE A 28 5.63 2.97 -11.59
C PHE A 28 6.95 2.27 -11.94
N ALA A 29 7.67 1.77 -10.93
CA ALA A 29 8.88 0.98 -11.14
C ALA A 29 8.58 -0.29 -11.96
N THR A 30 7.48 -0.99 -11.66
CA THR A 30 7.05 -2.18 -12.39
C THR A 30 6.80 -1.90 -13.87
N LEU A 31 6.16 -0.77 -14.19
CA LEU A 31 5.94 -0.35 -15.57
C LEU A 31 7.22 0.14 -16.26
N GLN A 32 8.10 0.82 -15.54
CA GLN A 32 9.37 1.31 -16.07
C GLN A 32 10.34 0.15 -16.39
N PHE A 33 10.43 -0.83 -15.50
CA PHE A 33 11.26 -2.03 -15.67
C PHE A 33 10.55 -3.16 -16.43
N TRP A 34 9.31 -2.92 -16.87
CA TRP A 34 8.52 -3.86 -17.64
C TRP A 34 9.28 -4.56 -18.77
N PRO A 35 10.02 -3.85 -19.66
CA PRO A 35 10.66 -4.48 -20.80
C PRO A 35 11.71 -5.50 -20.34
N ALA A 36 12.57 -5.09 -19.39
CA ALA A 36 13.66 -5.91 -18.85
C ALA A 36 13.17 -7.12 -18.04
N VAL A 37 12.04 -6.98 -17.33
CA VAL A 37 11.48 -8.05 -16.50
C VAL A 37 10.61 -9.01 -17.31
N SER A 38 9.94 -8.53 -18.37
CA SER A 38 9.07 -9.36 -19.21
C SER A 38 9.82 -10.46 -19.95
N GLU A 39 11.09 -10.23 -20.30
CA GLU A 39 11.95 -11.22 -20.95
C GLU A 39 12.34 -12.38 -20.01
N SER A 40 12.45 -12.13 -18.70
CA SER A 40 12.90 -13.15 -17.73
C SER A 40 11.76 -13.86 -16.99
N LYS A 41 10.66 -13.15 -16.67
CA LYS A 41 9.58 -13.66 -15.79
C LYS A 41 8.20 -13.72 -16.45
N GLY A 42 8.09 -13.28 -17.69
CA GLY A 42 6.84 -13.31 -18.44
C GLY A 42 5.90 -12.14 -18.08
N SER A 43 5.25 -11.62 -19.11
CA SER A 43 4.38 -10.43 -19.05
C SER A 43 3.23 -10.56 -18.03
N LEU A 44 2.65 -11.75 -17.83
CA LEU A 44 1.52 -11.94 -16.93
C LEU A 44 1.85 -11.64 -15.46
N LEU A 45 3.05 -12.00 -14.99
CA LEU A 45 3.47 -11.71 -13.61
C LEU A 45 3.69 -10.21 -13.38
N VAL A 46 4.26 -9.52 -14.37
CA VAL A 46 4.48 -8.07 -14.30
C VAL A 46 3.15 -7.31 -14.33
N LEU A 47 2.18 -7.75 -15.14
CA LEU A 47 0.82 -7.20 -15.17
C LEU A 47 0.09 -7.43 -13.85
N GLY A 48 0.22 -8.64 -13.29
CA GLY A 48 -0.33 -8.99 -11.98
C GLY A 48 0.24 -8.14 -10.85
N LEU A 49 1.56 -7.87 -10.88
CA LEU A 49 2.20 -6.97 -9.92
C LEU A 49 1.71 -5.52 -10.09
N ALA A 50 1.66 -5.00 -11.32
CA ALA A 50 1.17 -3.64 -11.57
C ALA A 50 -0.27 -3.46 -11.08
N PHE A 51 -1.16 -4.43 -11.35
CA PHE A 51 -2.52 -4.41 -10.83
C PHE A 51 -2.57 -4.46 -9.30
N SER A 52 -1.75 -5.32 -8.68
CA SER A 52 -1.67 -5.45 -7.21
C SER A 52 -1.19 -4.15 -6.55
N CYS A 53 -0.23 -3.45 -7.15
CA CYS A 53 0.25 -2.14 -6.71
C CYS A 53 -0.84 -1.07 -6.75
N VAL A 54 -1.69 -1.06 -7.79
CA VAL A 54 -2.83 -0.14 -7.89
C VAL A 54 -3.88 -0.46 -6.82
N VAL A 55 -4.20 -1.74 -6.60
CA VAL A 55 -5.13 -2.17 -5.55
C VAL A 55 -4.60 -1.77 -4.16
N MET A 56 -3.30 -1.95 -3.91
CA MET A 56 -2.63 -1.51 -2.69
C MET A 56 -2.76 0.01 -2.50
N PHE A 57 -2.52 0.80 -3.54
CA PHE A 57 -2.67 2.25 -3.50
C PHE A 57 -4.10 2.65 -3.12
N ILE A 58 -5.11 2.13 -3.83
CA ILE A 58 -6.52 2.50 -3.61
C ILE A 58 -6.96 2.16 -2.18
N ILE A 59 -6.65 0.95 -1.71
CA ILE A 59 -7.07 0.49 -0.39
C ILE A 59 -6.37 1.31 0.70
N ASN A 60 -5.05 1.49 0.63
CA ASN A 60 -4.31 2.25 1.63
C ASN A 60 -4.68 3.74 1.60
N ALA A 61 -4.89 4.35 0.43
CA ALA A 61 -5.32 5.75 0.32
C ALA A 61 -6.72 5.95 0.92
N ARG A 62 -7.65 5.03 0.63
CA ARG A 62 -9.00 5.07 1.20
C ARG A 62 -8.97 4.88 2.72
N THR A 63 -8.16 3.96 3.23
CA THR A 63 -7.99 3.76 4.67
C THR A 63 -7.33 4.97 5.32
N ALA A 64 -6.29 5.55 4.72
CA ALA A 64 -5.66 6.78 5.22
C ALA A 64 -6.68 7.93 5.33
N TRP A 65 -7.51 8.10 4.30
CA TRP A 65 -8.57 9.12 4.29
C TRP A 65 -9.61 8.87 5.38
N GLN A 66 -10.04 7.62 5.57
CA GLN A 66 -10.97 7.25 6.64
C GLN A 66 -10.37 7.56 8.02
N PHE A 67 -9.13 7.14 8.28
CA PHE A 67 -8.43 7.42 9.53
C PHE A 67 -8.24 8.93 9.77
N PHE A 68 -7.97 9.70 8.71
CA PHE A 68 -7.91 11.16 8.79
C PHE A 68 -9.26 11.80 9.15
N GLN A 69 -10.37 11.27 8.60
CA GLN A 69 -11.70 11.73 8.99
C GLN A 69 -12.04 11.37 10.43
N TYR A 70 -11.65 10.19 10.89
CA TYR A 70 -11.84 9.79 12.29
C TYR A 70 -11.00 10.64 13.25
N PHE A 71 -9.77 10.98 12.86
CA PHE A 71 -8.93 11.92 13.59
C PHE A 71 -9.61 13.29 13.73
N LYS A 72 -10.22 13.81 12.65
CA LYS A 72 -10.99 15.07 12.71
C LYS A 72 -12.24 14.98 13.59
N LYS A 73 -12.87 13.81 13.70
CA LYS A 73 -14.12 13.61 14.43
C LYS A 73 -13.93 13.09 15.87
N ASP A 74 -12.69 12.92 16.34
CA ASP A 74 -12.36 12.33 17.65
C ASP A 74 -13.08 10.98 17.92
N GLN A 75 -13.28 10.18 16.88
CA GLN A 75 -13.95 8.87 16.98
C GLN A 75 -12.95 7.73 17.16
N LYS A 76 -13.36 6.69 17.90
CA LYS A 76 -12.59 5.44 18.02
C LYS A 76 -12.57 4.71 16.68
N VAL A 77 -11.37 4.34 16.25
CA VAL A 77 -11.16 3.66 14.97
C VAL A 77 -10.95 2.16 15.19
N PRO A 78 -11.66 1.28 14.46
CA PRO A 78 -11.33 -0.13 14.45
C PRO A 78 -9.96 -0.35 13.80
N THR A 79 -9.19 -1.31 14.30
CA THR A 79 -7.87 -1.62 13.75
C THR A 79 -8.06 -2.36 12.42
N ALA A 80 -7.65 -1.75 11.30
CA ALA A 80 -7.74 -2.39 9.99
C ALA A 80 -6.43 -3.15 9.69
N MET A 81 -6.42 -4.47 9.82
CA MET A 81 -5.25 -5.29 9.46
C MET A 81 -5.12 -5.56 7.96
N MET A 82 -6.23 -5.48 7.22
CA MET A 82 -6.30 -5.78 5.79
C MET A 82 -5.30 -4.99 4.93
N PRO A 83 -5.10 -3.66 5.11
CA PRO A 83 -4.14 -2.91 4.29
C PRO A 83 -2.69 -3.36 4.49
N PHE A 84 -2.33 -3.82 5.70
CA PHE A 84 -1.02 -4.39 5.99
C PHE A 84 -0.83 -5.75 5.31
N ALA A 85 -1.83 -6.62 5.34
CA ALA A 85 -1.78 -7.91 4.66
C ALA A 85 -1.60 -7.74 3.13
N ILE A 86 -2.32 -6.77 2.55
CA ILE A 86 -2.19 -6.44 1.13
C ILE A 86 -0.81 -5.86 0.83
N ALA A 87 -0.30 -4.94 1.65
CA ALA A 87 1.04 -4.39 1.49
C ALA A 87 2.11 -5.49 1.54
N ALA A 88 2.00 -6.42 2.50
CA ALA A 88 2.92 -7.55 2.60
C ALA A 88 2.86 -8.47 1.38
N ALA A 89 1.67 -8.78 0.88
CA ALA A 89 1.50 -9.60 -0.32
C ALA A 89 2.09 -8.92 -1.56
N VAL A 90 1.88 -7.61 -1.74
CA VAL A 90 2.42 -6.84 -2.86
C VAL A 90 3.94 -6.74 -2.77
N LEU A 91 4.50 -6.54 -1.58
CA LEU A 91 5.96 -6.52 -1.36
C LEU A 91 6.58 -7.89 -1.62
N TYR A 92 5.92 -8.98 -1.23
CA TYR A 92 6.36 -10.34 -1.54
C TYR A 92 6.38 -10.59 -3.06
N LEU A 93 5.31 -10.21 -3.76
CA LEU A 93 5.24 -10.29 -5.22
C LEU A 93 6.32 -9.41 -5.87
N ALA A 94 6.49 -8.17 -5.42
CA ALA A 94 7.53 -7.27 -5.93
C ALA A 94 8.93 -7.88 -5.74
N SER A 95 9.23 -8.42 -4.56
CA SER A 95 10.49 -9.12 -4.30
C SER A 95 10.69 -10.29 -5.26
N SER A 96 9.65 -11.11 -5.50
CA SER A 96 9.74 -12.22 -6.44
C SER A 96 9.98 -11.78 -7.88
N VAL A 97 9.56 -10.56 -8.27
CA VAL A 97 9.71 -10.01 -9.62
C VAL A 97 11.06 -9.32 -9.79
N PHE A 98 11.50 -8.53 -8.81
CA PHE A 98 12.74 -7.74 -8.88
C PHE A 98 14.01 -8.45 -8.37
N ALA A 99 13.91 -9.60 -7.70
CA ALA A 99 15.07 -10.34 -7.19
C ALA A 99 15.75 -11.29 -8.20
N ALA A 100 15.49 -11.15 -9.51
CA ALA A 100 16.23 -11.89 -10.55
C ALA A 100 17.15 -10.97 -11.34
#